data_AF-A0A975EMM4-F1
#
_entry.id   AF-A0A975EMM4-F1
#
_cell.length_a   1.000
_cell.length_b   1.000
_cell.length_c   1.000
_cell.angle_alpha   90.00
_cell.angle_beta   90.00
_cell.angle_gamma   90.00
#
_symmetry.space_group_name_H-M   'P 1'
#
loop_
_entity.id
_entity.type
_entity.pdbx_description
1 polymer ?
#
loop_
_entity_poly.entity_id
_entity_poly.type
_entity_poly.pdbx_seq_one_letter_code
_entity_poly.pdbx_strand_id
1 'polypeptide(L)'
;MTTMSNILRHKDKPALLIGNGINMHGGGDTSSWDDLLDTLAKHQGLSLSEQERAEMSNTEFFDVLDLAKPLEDRRTLQTQFCDLMETWRPTEHHARIAGWARRYRRPIVTVNFDENLSRSLDAELFRPKRRFTDFYPWNSYFADHEINQPRHEFAIWHAHGMMKYRRSIRLGLTHYMGSVQRARSWVYNIEDSLRAQIRKGSTQWRGSDTWLDVLFFCPILIFGFTFGKDENLLRWLFLERAKLHKILSEPSAKTWFVEKENENSQSRRVFFERLGVEFVTVKSYEEIYEDEAWGL
;
A
#
# COMPACT_ATOMS: atom_id res chain seq x y z
N MET A 1 -19.94 3.41 -18.69
CA MET A 1 -18.61 3.66 -18.11
C MET A 1 -18.48 2.81 -16.85
N THR A 2 -17.30 2.29 -16.56
CA THR A 2 -17.05 1.55 -15.31
C THR A 2 -17.13 2.51 -14.14
N THR A 3 -17.82 2.10 -13.08
CA THR A 3 -17.99 2.88 -11.84
C THR A 3 -17.44 2.08 -10.66
N MET A 4 -17.22 2.74 -9.53
CA MET A 4 -16.79 2.09 -8.29
C MET A 4 -17.72 0.92 -7.91
N SER A 5 -19.03 1.16 -7.87
CA SER A 5 -20.03 0.11 -7.63
C SER A 5 -19.94 -1.08 -8.59
N ASN A 6 -19.68 -0.83 -9.89
CA ASN A 6 -19.53 -1.91 -10.88
C ASN A 6 -18.31 -2.78 -10.59
N ILE A 7 -17.20 -2.17 -10.14
CA ILE A 7 -15.98 -2.89 -9.78
C ILE A 7 -16.19 -3.74 -8.52
N LEU A 8 -16.83 -3.17 -7.48
CA LEU A 8 -17.12 -3.87 -6.24
C LEU A 8 -18.14 -5.01 -6.40
N ARG A 9 -18.95 -4.99 -7.47
CA ARG A 9 -19.88 -6.05 -7.85
C ARG A 9 -19.31 -7.02 -8.89
N HIS A 10 -18.06 -6.86 -9.30
CA HIS A 10 -17.42 -7.76 -10.25
C HIS A 10 -17.40 -9.21 -9.73
N LYS A 11 -17.62 -10.18 -10.64
CA LYS A 11 -17.69 -11.62 -10.31
C LYS A 11 -16.49 -12.08 -9.48
N ASP A 12 -15.29 -11.71 -9.91
CA ASP A 12 -14.04 -12.15 -9.28
C ASP A 12 -13.58 -11.26 -8.11
N LYS A 13 -14.47 -10.40 -7.56
CA LYS A 13 -14.30 -9.50 -6.41
C LYS A 13 -12.83 -9.12 -6.10
N PRO A 14 -12.39 -7.88 -6.34
CA PRO A 14 -10.98 -7.54 -6.23
C PRO A 14 -10.45 -7.60 -4.80
N ALA A 15 -9.16 -7.89 -4.69
CA ALA A 15 -8.35 -7.46 -3.55
C ALA A 15 -8.26 -5.93 -3.53
N LEU A 16 -8.12 -5.33 -2.34
CA LEU A 16 -8.02 -3.89 -2.21
C LEU A 16 -6.55 -3.49 -2.05
N LEU A 17 -6.09 -2.51 -2.83
CA LEU A 17 -4.83 -1.82 -2.59
C LEU A 17 -5.15 -0.38 -2.18
N ILE A 18 -4.84 -0.01 -0.94
CA ILE A 18 -5.35 1.22 -0.30
C ILE A 18 -4.19 2.12 0.14
N GLY A 19 -4.18 3.36 -0.37
CA GLY A 19 -3.27 4.42 0.06
C GLY A 19 -3.83 5.30 1.18
N ASN A 20 -3.11 6.36 1.54
CA ASN A 20 -3.45 7.20 2.69
C ASN A 20 -4.64 8.13 2.48
N GLY A 21 -5.16 8.24 1.24
CA GLY A 21 -6.38 8.98 0.99
C GLY A 21 -7.56 8.51 1.85
N ILE A 22 -7.55 7.25 2.31
CA ILE A 22 -8.55 6.74 3.25
C ILE A 22 -8.49 7.46 4.61
N ASN A 23 -7.31 7.79 5.13
CA ASN A 23 -7.17 8.50 6.41
C ASN A 23 -7.51 9.99 6.28
N MET A 24 -7.35 10.56 5.08
CA MET A 24 -7.68 11.97 4.83
C MET A 24 -9.17 12.21 4.54
N HIS A 25 -9.92 11.18 4.15
CA HIS A 25 -11.37 11.30 3.98
C HIS A 25 -12.05 11.41 5.35
N GLY A 26 -12.89 12.41 5.57
CA GLY A 26 -13.64 12.60 6.82
C GLY A 26 -12.79 12.93 8.07
N GLY A 27 -11.47 12.82 8.01
CA GLY A 27 -10.53 13.33 8.99
C GLY A 27 -10.12 14.76 8.65
N GLY A 28 -10.03 15.65 9.66
CA GLY A 28 -9.42 16.97 9.45
C GLY A 28 -7.96 16.83 9.01
N ASP A 29 -7.40 17.86 8.37
CA ASP A 29 -6.09 17.91 7.67
C ASP A 29 -4.91 17.22 8.40
N THR A 30 -4.99 17.02 9.71
CA THR A 30 -4.03 16.32 10.59
C THR A 30 -3.63 14.87 10.24
N SER A 31 -4.19 14.25 9.19
CA SER A 31 -3.93 12.84 8.84
C SER A 31 -3.17 12.64 7.51
N SER A 32 -2.44 13.66 7.03
CA SER A 32 -1.59 13.55 5.84
C SER A 32 -0.13 13.26 6.19
N TRP A 33 0.60 12.66 5.24
CA TRP A 33 2.04 12.44 5.36
C TRP A 33 2.83 13.75 5.37
N ASP A 34 2.37 14.74 4.62
CA ASP A 34 3.03 16.03 4.48
C ASP A 34 3.03 16.77 5.82
N ASP A 35 1.89 16.79 6.50
CA ASP A 35 1.75 17.44 7.81
C ASP A 35 2.60 16.76 8.90
N LEU A 36 2.74 15.43 8.82
CA LEU A 36 3.59 14.67 9.73
C LEU A 36 5.08 15.02 9.53
N LEU A 37 5.54 15.07 8.27
CA LEU A 37 6.92 15.44 7.97
C LEU A 37 7.20 16.91 8.32
N ASP A 38 6.26 17.81 8.05
CA ASP A 38 6.38 19.23 8.38
C ASP A 38 6.39 19.46 9.90
N THR A 39 5.63 18.67 10.66
CA THR A 39 5.67 18.68 12.14
C THR A 39 7.04 18.25 12.66
N LEU A 40 7.61 17.18 12.10
CA LEU A 40 8.94 16.72 12.48
C LEU A 40 10.04 17.72 12.09
N ALA A 41 9.93 18.37 10.94
CA ALA A 41 10.85 19.42 10.50
C ALA A 41 10.87 20.60 11.48
N LYS A 42 9.68 21.05 11.91
CA LYS A 42 9.54 22.09 12.95
C LYS A 42 10.20 21.66 14.27
N HIS A 43 10.01 20.42 14.72
CA HIS A 43 10.64 19.91 15.94
C HIS A 43 12.18 19.89 15.88
N GLN A 44 12.75 19.71 14.69
CA GLN A 44 14.19 19.67 14.48
C GLN A 44 14.80 21.03 14.13
N GLY A 45 13.97 22.08 14.04
CA GLY A 45 14.42 23.41 13.64
C GLY A 45 14.83 23.50 12.16
N LEU A 46 14.40 22.55 11.33
CA LEU A 46 14.63 22.59 9.88
C LEU A 46 13.61 23.54 9.24
N SER A 47 14.09 24.65 8.68
CA SER A 47 13.28 25.62 7.95
C SER A 47 13.55 25.49 6.47
N LEU A 48 12.52 25.15 5.69
CA LEU A 48 12.52 25.19 4.24
C LEU A 48 11.50 26.22 3.77
N SER A 49 11.78 26.92 2.68
CA SER A 49 10.76 27.70 1.97
C SER A 49 9.72 26.78 1.34
N GLU A 50 8.53 27.33 1.08
CA GLU A 50 7.46 26.58 0.39
C GLU A 50 7.93 26.07 -0.99
N GLN A 51 8.75 26.85 -1.69
CA GLN A 51 9.30 26.45 -2.99
C GLN A 51 10.27 25.27 -2.85
N GLU A 52 11.20 25.32 -1.89
CA GLU A 52 12.15 24.22 -1.64
C GLU A 52 11.40 22.93 -1.26
N ARG A 53 10.35 23.03 -0.42
CA ARG A 53 9.53 21.88 -0.02
C ARG A 53 8.77 21.29 -1.22
N ALA A 54 8.21 22.14 -2.09
CA ALA A 54 7.42 21.71 -3.25
C ALA A 54 8.25 21.02 -4.34
N GLU A 55 9.55 21.32 -4.43
CA GLU A 55 10.47 20.67 -5.38
C GLU A 55 10.95 19.29 -4.91
N MET A 56 10.79 18.96 -3.62
CA MET A 56 11.20 17.67 -3.05
C MET A 56 10.04 16.67 -3.02
N SER A 57 10.34 15.43 -3.37
CA SER A 57 9.45 14.32 -3.02
C SER A 57 9.43 14.10 -1.50
N ASN A 58 8.39 13.40 -1.00
CA ASN A 58 8.34 13.04 0.42
C ASN A 58 9.48 12.12 0.84
N THR A 59 10.00 11.33 -0.10
CA THR A 59 11.16 10.46 0.15
C THR A 59 12.45 11.24 0.35
N GLU A 60 12.67 12.25 -0.49
CA GLU A 60 13.84 13.13 -0.38
C GLU A 60 13.73 14.00 0.86
N PHE A 61 12.55 14.54 1.15
CA PHE A 61 12.35 15.36 2.34
C PHE A 61 12.55 14.55 3.62
N PHE A 62 12.07 13.30 3.68
CA PHE A 62 12.36 12.41 4.80
C PHE A 62 13.86 12.18 5.00
N ASP A 63 14.61 11.95 3.92
CA ASP A 63 16.06 11.70 4.02
C ASP A 63 16.83 12.98 4.42
N VAL A 64 16.41 14.16 3.95
CA VAL A 64 16.95 15.46 4.39
C VAL A 64 16.67 15.69 5.88
N LEU A 65 15.46 15.37 6.33
CA LEU A 65 15.08 15.47 7.72
C LEU A 65 15.91 14.51 8.60
N ASP A 66 16.15 13.28 8.15
CA ASP A 66 16.95 12.30 8.92
C ASP A 66 18.39 12.78 9.08
N LEU A 67 18.92 13.47 8.06
CA LEU A 67 20.25 14.07 8.08
C LEU A 67 20.33 15.31 8.97
N ALA A 68 19.26 16.12 9.01
CA ALA A 68 19.18 17.34 9.83
C ALA A 68 19.01 17.05 11.33
N LYS A 69 18.64 15.81 11.68
CA LYS A 69 18.37 15.41 13.05
C LYS A 69 19.61 15.60 13.96
N PRO A 70 19.47 16.20 15.15
CA PRO A 70 20.57 16.36 16.10
C PRO A 70 21.24 15.02 16.46
N LEU A 71 22.58 15.02 16.51
CA LEU A 71 23.37 13.82 16.80
C LEU A 71 23.07 13.21 18.19
N GLU A 72 22.62 14.05 19.13
CA GLU A 72 22.25 13.65 20.48
C GLU A 72 20.90 12.92 20.54
N ASP A 73 20.02 13.16 19.55
CA ASP A 73 18.74 12.48 19.49
C ASP A 73 18.93 11.03 19.01
N ARG A 74 18.69 10.09 19.92
CA ARG A 74 18.84 8.66 19.65
C ARG A 74 17.59 8.02 19.05
N ARG A 75 16.44 8.72 19.04
CA ARG A 75 15.19 8.18 18.48
C ARG A 75 15.23 8.23 16.96
N THR A 76 14.88 7.13 16.29
CA THR A 76 14.83 7.15 14.82
C THR A 76 13.65 7.99 14.33
N LEU A 77 13.74 8.60 13.15
CA LEU A 77 12.60 9.33 12.59
C LEU A 77 11.36 8.45 12.43
N GLN A 78 11.53 7.18 12.07
CA GLN A 78 10.40 6.25 11.98
C GLN A 78 9.65 6.12 13.32
N THR A 79 10.38 6.19 14.46
CA THR A 79 9.77 6.15 15.79
C THR A 79 8.95 7.42 16.02
N GLN A 80 9.53 8.59 15.79
CA GLN A 80 8.85 9.88 15.97
C GLN A 80 7.62 10.01 15.05
N PHE A 81 7.75 9.52 13.82
CA PHE A 81 6.67 9.46 12.84
C PHE A 81 5.52 8.58 13.34
N CYS A 82 5.82 7.40 13.88
CA CYS A 82 4.82 6.52 14.49
C CYS A 82 4.12 7.19 15.69
N ASP A 83 4.88 7.87 16.55
CA ASP A 83 4.34 8.52 17.74
C ASP A 83 3.30 9.61 17.39
N LEU A 84 3.49 10.33 16.28
CA LEU A 84 2.51 11.32 15.79
C LEU A 84 1.20 10.67 15.30
N MET A 85 1.24 9.42 14.83
CA MET A 85 0.06 8.69 14.36
C MET A 85 -0.66 7.90 15.46
N GLU A 86 -0.10 7.78 16.67
CA GLU A 86 -0.69 6.95 17.74
C GLU A 86 -2.12 7.39 18.12
N THR A 87 -2.46 8.66 17.90
CA THR A 87 -3.78 9.23 18.17
C THR A 87 -4.80 8.97 17.08
N TRP A 88 -4.39 8.50 15.91
CA TRP A 88 -5.30 8.24 14.80
C TRP A 88 -6.28 7.13 15.16
N ARG A 89 -7.53 7.30 14.73
CA ARG A 89 -8.63 6.37 15.02
C ARG A 89 -9.38 6.06 13.74
N PRO A 90 -9.89 4.82 13.60
CA PRO A 90 -10.76 4.49 12.48
C PRO A 90 -12.05 5.30 12.53
N THR A 91 -12.54 5.64 11.35
CA THR A 91 -13.85 6.24 11.11
C THR A 91 -14.80 5.20 10.47
N GLU A 92 -16.04 5.59 10.19
CA GLU A 92 -17.06 4.69 9.64
C GLU A 92 -16.65 4.07 8.29
N HIS A 93 -16.06 4.83 7.37
CA HIS A 93 -15.67 4.29 6.07
C HIS A 93 -14.54 3.25 6.17
N HIS A 94 -13.64 3.35 7.17
CA HIS A 94 -12.67 2.31 7.44
C HIS A 94 -13.36 0.98 7.79
N ALA A 95 -14.36 1.03 8.66
CA ALA A 95 -15.14 -0.15 9.05
C ALA A 95 -15.94 -0.72 7.88
N ARG A 96 -16.58 0.14 7.07
CA ARG A 96 -17.36 -0.29 5.89
C ARG A 96 -16.48 -0.99 4.84
N ILE A 97 -15.35 -0.38 4.49
CA ILE A 97 -14.42 -0.91 3.47
C ILE A 97 -13.77 -2.19 3.96
N ALA A 98 -13.26 -2.21 5.19
CA ALA A 98 -12.66 -3.41 5.76
C ALA A 98 -13.71 -4.52 5.92
N GLY A 99 -14.92 -4.17 6.35
CA GLY A 99 -16.05 -5.08 6.50
C GLY A 99 -16.49 -5.71 5.17
N TRP A 100 -16.48 -4.95 4.08
CA TRP A 100 -16.69 -5.48 2.73
C TRP A 100 -15.65 -6.54 2.37
N ALA A 101 -14.36 -6.23 2.59
CA ALA A 101 -13.28 -7.14 2.27
C ALA A 101 -13.38 -8.43 3.11
N ARG A 102 -13.70 -8.29 4.40
CA ARG A 102 -13.96 -9.42 5.31
C ARG A 102 -15.12 -10.29 4.83
N ARG A 103 -16.27 -9.67 4.52
CA ARG A 103 -17.48 -10.35 4.04
C ARG A 103 -17.24 -11.16 2.77
N TYR A 104 -16.48 -10.61 1.82
CA TYR A 104 -16.20 -11.28 0.54
C TYR A 104 -14.89 -12.09 0.55
N ARG A 105 -14.25 -12.24 1.72
CA ARG A 105 -12.98 -12.95 1.93
C ARG A 105 -11.89 -12.46 0.98
N ARG A 106 -11.70 -11.15 0.91
CA ARG A 106 -10.71 -10.50 0.04
C ARG A 106 -9.59 -9.86 0.85
N PRO A 107 -8.34 -10.00 0.41
CA PRO A 107 -7.23 -9.37 1.09
C PRO A 107 -7.22 -7.85 0.86
N ILE A 108 -6.75 -7.13 1.85
CA ILE A 108 -6.41 -5.72 1.77
C ILE A 108 -4.89 -5.60 1.86
N VAL A 109 -4.29 -4.92 0.90
CA VAL A 109 -2.90 -4.46 0.98
C VAL A 109 -2.95 -2.95 1.15
N THR A 110 -2.32 -2.42 2.18
CA THR A 110 -2.20 -0.98 2.39
C THR A 110 -0.74 -0.56 2.47
N VAL A 111 -0.47 0.68 2.08
CA VAL A 111 0.83 1.33 2.31
C VAL A 111 0.83 2.18 3.59
N ASN A 112 -0.32 2.29 4.25
CA ASN A 112 -0.45 3.08 5.48
C ASN A 112 0.21 2.35 6.65
N PHE A 113 0.76 3.10 7.59
CA PHE A 113 1.47 2.55 8.74
C PHE A 113 0.59 2.37 9.96
N ASP A 114 -0.47 3.18 10.06
CA ASP A 114 -1.47 3.10 11.11
C ASP A 114 -2.21 1.75 11.07
N GLU A 115 -3.00 1.51 12.11
CA GLU A 115 -3.77 0.28 12.26
C GLU A 115 -5.28 0.55 12.17
N ASN A 116 -5.73 1.65 11.53
CA ASN A 116 -7.15 2.02 11.49
C ASN A 116 -7.99 0.94 10.78
N LEU A 117 -7.51 0.40 9.66
CA LEU A 117 -8.22 -0.67 8.94
C LEU A 117 -8.36 -1.96 9.76
N SER A 118 -7.36 -2.32 10.56
CA SER A 118 -7.40 -3.54 11.40
C SER A 118 -8.18 -3.30 12.69
N ARG A 119 -8.00 -2.13 13.32
CA ARG A 119 -8.74 -1.71 14.52
C ARG A 119 -10.23 -1.54 14.28
N SER A 120 -10.65 -1.14 13.07
CA SER A 120 -12.07 -0.99 12.74
C SER A 120 -12.85 -2.32 12.75
N LEU A 121 -12.15 -3.46 12.76
CA LEU A 121 -12.73 -4.80 12.77
C LEU A 121 -12.26 -5.67 13.95
N ASP A 122 -11.50 -5.10 14.88
CA ASP A 122 -10.84 -5.83 15.97
C ASP A 122 -9.99 -7.02 15.46
N ALA A 123 -9.31 -6.85 14.32
CA ALA A 123 -8.49 -7.91 13.73
C ALA A 123 -7.18 -8.14 14.50
N GLU A 124 -6.77 -9.39 14.64
CA GLU A 124 -5.57 -9.78 15.37
C GLU A 124 -4.34 -9.87 14.46
N LEU A 125 -3.16 -9.51 14.98
CA LEU A 125 -1.91 -9.63 14.23
C LEU A 125 -1.39 -11.07 14.25
N PHE A 126 -1.25 -11.65 13.07
CA PHE A 126 -0.56 -12.91 12.83
C PHE A 126 0.83 -12.67 12.23
N ARG A 127 1.79 -13.50 12.63
CA ARG A 127 3.16 -13.49 12.13
C ARG A 127 3.73 -14.91 12.07
N PRO A 128 4.67 -15.19 11.15
CA PRO A 128 5.27 -16.50 11.07
C PRO A 128 6.16 -16.78 12.28
N LYS A 129 6.12 -18.04 12.75
CA LYS A 129 6.96 -18.51 13.87
C LYS A 129 8.45 -18.65 13.50
N ARG A 130 8.77 -18.75 12.21
CA ARG A 130 10.14 -18.95 11.69
C ARG A 130 10.48 -17.91 10.63
N ARG A 131 11.76 -17.51 10.56
CA ARG A 131 12.29 -16.55 9.56
C ARG A 131 11.57 -15.18 9.54
N PHE A 132 10.90 -14.83 10.64
CA PHE A 132 10.30 -13.51 10.82
C PHE A 132 11.37 -12.43 10.99
N THR A 133 11.10 -11.25 10.43
CA THR A 133 11.87 -10.03 10.68
C THR A 133 10.90 -8.86 10.80
N ASP A 134 11.11 -8.04 11.83
CA ASP A 134 10.42 -6.76 12.03
C ASP A 134 10.92 -5.66 11.06
N PHE A 135 11.94 -5.93 10.24
CA PHE A 135 12.43 -5.01 9.23
C PHE A 135 11.64 -5.13 7.92
N TYR A 136 11.28 -6.34 7.50
CA TYR A 136 10.38 -6.57 6.36
C TYR A 136 9.31 -7.59 6.74
N PRO A 137 8.29 -7.19 7.53
CA PRO A 137 7.24 -8.07 8.04
C PRO A 137 6.20 -8.40 6.95
N TRP A 138 6.64 -8.66 5.71
CA TRP A 138 5.77 -8.85 4.54
C TRP A 138 4.86 -10.09 4.61
N ASN A 139 5.18 -11.03 5.51
CA ASN A 139 4.37 -12.21 5.83
C ASN A 139 3.58 -12.04 7.15
N SER A 140 3.55 -10.83 7.72
CA SER A 140 2.68 -10.50 8.86
C SER A 140 1.45 -9.74 8.38
N TYR A 141 0.30 -10.03 8.99
CA TYR A 141 -0.99 -9.51 8.57
C TYR A 141 -1.97 -9.47 9.75
N PHE A 142 -3.00 -8.65 9.63
CA PHE A 142 -4.13 -8.66 10.56
C PHE A 142 -5.30 -9.45 9.97
N ALA A 143 -5.90 -10.35 10.75
CA ALA A 143 -7.03 -11.16 10.32
C ALA A 143 -7.86 -11.64 11.53
N ASP A 144 -8.94 -12.37 11.27
CA ASP A 144 -9.74 -13.03 12.32
C ASP A 144 -9.07 -14.32 12.82
N HIS A 145 -8.26 -14.95 11.96
CA HIS A 145 -7.59 -16.23 12.18
C HIS A 145 -6.33 -16.34 11.31
N GLU A 146 -5.47 -17.31 11.63
CA GLU A 146 -4.27 -17.59 10.83
C GLU A 146 -4.67 -18.12 9.45
N ILE A 147 -4.26 -17.43 8.39
CA ILE A 147 -4.60 -17.79 7.00
C ILE A 147 -3.54 -18.69 6.38
N ASN A 148 -3.96 -19.50 5.40
CA ASN A 148 -3.08 -20.37 4.63
C ASN A 148 -2.91 -19.88 3.18
N GLN A 149 -3.88 -19.13 2.66
CA GLN A 149 -3.90 -18.69 1.26
C GLN A 149 -4.12 -17.16 1.15
N PRO A 150 -3.05 -16.36 1.02
CA PRO A 150 -3.14 -14.89 0.96
C PRO A 150 -4.13 -14.35 -0.09
N ARG A 151 -4.33 -15.08 -1.20
CA ARG A 151 -5.20 -14.66 -2.31
C ARG A 151 -6.70 -14.87 -2.07
N HIS A 152 -7.07 -15.78 -1.16
CA HIS A 152 -8.45 -16.29 -1.05
C HIS A 152 -9.05 -16.10 0.34
N GLU A 153 -8.31 -15.45 1.23
CA GLU A 153 -8.72 -15.20 2.61
C GLU A 153 -8.63 -13.72 2.92
N PHE A 154 -9.47 -13.28 3.84
CA PHE A 154 -9.40 -11.93 4.36
C PHE A 154 -8.16 -11.79 5.24
N ALA A 155 -7.34 -10.80 4.92
CA ALA A 155 -6.19 -10.38 5.71
C ALA A 155 -5.81 -8.95 5.30
N ILE A 156 -5.33 -8.16 6.26
CA ILE A 156 -4.85 -6.79 6.06
C ILE A 156 -3.33 -6.81 6.16
N TRP A 157 -2.67 -6.45 5.07
CA TRP A 157 -1.22 -6.45 4.91
C TRP A 157 -0.69 -5.03 4.78
N HIS A 158 0.47 -4.76 5.38
CA HIS A 158 1.11 -3.45 5.31
C HIS A 158 2.40 -3.50 4.49
N ALA A 159 2.31 -3.12 3.22
CA ALA A 159 3.39 -3.27 2.23
C ALA A 159 4.63 -2.42 2.57
N HIS A 160 4.41 -1.21 3.08
CA HIS A 160 5.47 -0.25 3.43
C HIS A 160 5.86 -0.28 4.92
N GLY A 161 5.38 -1.28 5.67
CA GLY A 161 5.62 -1.41 7.11
C GLY A 161 4.39 -1.01 7.94
N MET A 162 4.42 -1.37 9.22
CA MET A 162 3.34 -1.12 10.18
C MET A 162 3.88 -0.52 11.47
N MET A 163 3.09 0.33 12.12
CA MET A 163 3.47 1.05 13.34
C MET A 163 3.94 0.12 14.46
N LYS A 164 3.31 -1.05 14.62
CA LYS A 164 3.73 -2.11 15.55
C LYS A 164 5.18 -2.55 15.39
N TYR A 165 5.72 -2.44 14.17
CA TYR A 165 7.11 -2.72 13.85
C TYR A 165 7.76 -1.44 13.30
N ARG A 166 8.07 -0.48 14.18
CA ARG A 166 8.67 0.83 13.80
C ARG A 166 9.88 0.74 12.85
N ARG A 167 10.68 -0.33 12.92
CA ARG A 167 11.83 -0.59 12.03
C ARG A 167 11.45 -1.00 10.60
N SER A 168 10.18 -1.36 10.38
CA SER A 168 9.66 -1.76 9.08
C SER A 168 9.26 -0.58 8.19
N ILE A 169 9.04 0.59 8.78
CA ILE A 169 8.53 1.80 8.15
C ILE A 169 9.45 2.26 7.00
N ARG A 170 8.87 2.41 5.80
CA ARG A 170 9.56 2.82 4.57
C ARG A 170 9.07 4.17 4.10
N LEU A 171 9.89 5.20 4.36
CA LEU A 171 9.60 6.59 4.03
C LEU A 171 10.65 7.24 3.13
N GLY A 172 11.90 6.81 3.26
CA GLY A 172 13.06 7.41 2.58
C GLY A 172 13.39 6.72 1.26
N LEU A 173 14.23 7.36 0.45
CA LEU A 173 14.66 6.80 -0.83
C LEU A 173 15.42 5.49 -0.63
N THR A 174 16.38 5.47 0.31
CA THR A 174 17.16 4.27 0.66
C THR A 174 16.25 3.12 1.12
N HIS A 175 15.17 3.45 1.84
CA HIS A 175 14.19 2.47 2.29
C HIS A 175 13.45 1.80 1.13
N TYR A 176 13.01 2.59 0.14
CA TYR A 176 12.35 2.05 -1.05
C TYR A 176 13.30 1.27 -1.95
N MET A 177 14.54 1.74 -2.12
CA MET A 177 15.57 1.00 -2.87
C MET A 177 15.83 -0.37 -2.24
N GLY A 178 15.95 -0.44 -0.91
CA GLY A 178 16.09 -1.72 -0.19
C GLY A 178 14.89 -2.64 -0.38
N SER A 179 13.68 -2.08 -0.38
CA SER A 179 12.44 -2.83 -0.63
C SER A 179 12.40 -3.40 -2.06
N VAL A 180 12.78 -2.59 -3.06
CA VAL A 180 12.90 -3.03 -4.46
C VAL A 180 13.96 -4.12 -4.59
N GLN A 181 15.13 -3.96 -3.98
CA GLN A 181 16.20 -4.97 -4.01
C GLN A 181 15.72 -6.31 -3.43
N ARG A 182 15.04 -6.27 -2.29
CA ARG A 182 14.46 -7.46 -1.65
C ARG A 182 13.44 -8.14 -2.57
N ALA A 183 12.44 -7.42 -3.04
CA ALA A 183 11.40 -7.98 -3.90
C ALA A 183 11.97 -8.49 -5.23
N ARG A 184 12.93 -7.77 -5.83
CA ARG A 184 13.63 -8.19 -7.05
C ARG A 184 14.31 -9.55 -6.88
N SER A 185 14.93 -9.79 -5.72
CA SER A 185 15.55 -11.09 -5.42
C SER A 185 14.52 -12.22 -5.38
N TRP A 186 13.25 -11.96 -5.10
CA TRP A 186 12.20 -12.99 -5.12
C TRP A 186 11.54 -13.12 -6.49
N VAL A 187 11.54 -12.05 -7.30
CA VAL A 187 10.97 -12.05 -8.66
C VAL A 187 11.90 -12.67 -9.70
N TYR A 188 13.22 -12.44 -9.58
CA TYR A 188 14.19 -12.76 -10.65
C TYR A 188 15.26 -13.81 -10.30
N ASN A 189 15.45 -14.22 -9.04
CA ASN A 189 16.49 -15.18 -8.68
C ASN A 189 16.33 -16.55 -9.38
N ILE A 190 17.42 -17.22 -9.71
CA ILE A 190 17.39 -18.34 -10.68
C ILE A 190 16.69 -19.58 -10.10
N GLU A 191 16.90 -19.85 -8.81
CA GLU A 191 16.30 -20.96 -8.08
C GLU A 191 15.22 -20.41 -7.14
N ASP A 192 13.97 -20.86 -7.31
CA ASP A 192 12.78 -20.48 -6.53
C ASP A 192 12.20 -19.07 -6.67
N SER A 193 12.61 -18.29 -7.68
CA SER A 193 11.88 -17.05 -7.97
C SER A 193 10.49 -17.27 -8.54
N LEU A 194 9.66 -16.24 -8.42
CA LEU A 194 8.36 -16.14 -9.07
C LEU A 194 8.42 -16.54 -10.55
N ARG A 195 9.33 -15.97 -11.33
CA ARG A 195 9.42 -16.25 -12.77
C ARG A 195 9.88 -17.67 -13.06
N ALA A 196 10.80 -18.21 -12.27
CA ALA A 196 11.25 -19.59 -12.42
C ALA A 196 10.11 -20.58 -12.11
N GLN A 197 9.36 -20.33 -11.04
CA GLN A 197 8.24 -21.18 -10.61
C GLN A 197 7.08 -21.13 -11.61
N ILE A 198 6.75 -19.95 -12.14
CA ILE A 198 5.68 -19.80 -13.13
C ILE A 198 6.00 -20.52 -14.44
N ARG A 199 7.26 -20.49 -14.91
CA ARG A 199 7.68 -21.30 -16.07
C ARG A 199 7.56 -22.81 -15.84
N LYS A 200 7.62 -23.25 -14.58
CA LYS A 200 7.40 -24.65 -14.17
C LYS A 200 5.91 -24.96 -13.93
N GLY A 201 4.99 -24.02 -14.15
CA GLY A 201 3.56 -24.18 -13.88
C GLY A 201 3.19 -24.12 -12.40
N SER A 202 4.07 -23.61 -11.53
CA SER A 202 3.86 -23.50 -10.09
C SER A 202 3.61 -22.05 -9.68
N THR A 203 2.63 -21.84 -8.79
CA THR A 203 2.44 -20.56 -8.08
C THR A 203 3.02 -20.59 -6.66
N GLN A 204 3.79 -21.63 -6.31
CA GLN A 204 4.53 -21.69 -5.06
C GLN A 204 5.92 -21.12 -5.28
N TRP A 205 6.19 -19.97 -4.68
CA TRP A 205 7.45 -19.22 -4.84
C TRP A 205 7.82 -18.58 -3.51
N ARG A 206 9.03 -18.04 -3.40
CA ARG A 206 9.54 -17.51 -2.14
C ARG A 206 8.66 -16.46 -1.44
N GLY A 207 7.80 -15.75 -2.17
CA GLY A 207 6.88 -14.76 -1.63
C GLY A 207 5.40 -15.17 -1.64
N SER A 208 5.07 -16.45 -1.85
CA SER A 208 3.68 -16.92 -1.95
C SER A 208 2.88 -16.81 -0.65
N ASP A 209 3.55 -16.63 0.50
CA ASP A 209 2.97 -16.39 1.82
C ASP A 209 2.89 -14.89 2.19
N THR A 210 3.03 -13.99 1.21
CA THR A 210 3.06 -12.53 1.44
C THR A 210 2.04 -11.78 0.60
N TRP A 211 1.86 -10.49 0.91
CA TRP A 211 1.06 -9.56 0.10
C TRP A 211 1.54 -9.41 -1.35
N LEU A 212 2.79 -9.79 -1.68
CA LEU A 212 3.24 -9.80 -3.07
C LEU A 212 2.46 -10.83 -3.90
N ASP A 213 2.06 -11.96 -3.30
CA ASP A 213 1.26 -12.97 -3.98
C ASP A 213 -0.12 -12.41 -4.35
N VAL A 214 -0.72 -11.64 -3.42
CA VAL A 214 -1.94 -10.87 -3.68
C VAL A 214 -1.72 -9.92 -4.84
N LEU A 215 -0.65 -9.11 -4.78
CA LEU A 215 -0.33 -8.11 -5.79
C LEU A 215 -0.08 -8.71 -7.17
N PHE A 216 0.49 -9.90 -7.30
CA PHE A 216 0.81 -10.49 -8.60
C PHE A 216 -0.33 -11.27 -9.23
N PHE A 217 -1.24 -11.84 -8.43
CA PHE A 217 -2.22 -12.81 -8.93
C PHE A 217 -3.69 -12.45 -8.72
N CYS A 218 -4.04 -11.61 -7.75
CA CYS A 218 -5.44 -11.24 -7.53
C CYS A 218 -5.89 -10.18 -8.55
N PRO A 219 -7.19 -10.08 -8.88
CA PRO A 219 -7.77 -8.84 -9.38
C PRO A 219 -7.63 -7.77 -8.29
N ILE A 220 -7.35 -6.52 -8.65
CA ILE A 220 -7.01 -5.48 -7.66
C ILE A 220 -7.76 -4.18 -7.96
N LEU A 221 -8.38 -3.61 -6.93
CA LEU A 221 -8.93 -2.27 -6.92
C LEU A 221 -7.99 -1.37 -6.13
N ILE A 222 -7.41 -0.37 -6.81
CA ILE A 222 -6.42 0.55 -6.27
C ILE A 222 -7.09 1.91 -6.05
N PHE A 223 -7.00 2.47 -4.85
CA PHE A 223 -7.54 3.80 -4.53
C PHE A 223 -6.85 4.43 -3.31
N GLY A 224 -7.07 5.73 -3.10
CA GLY A 224 -6.47 6.47 -2.00
C GLY A 224 -4.99 6.82 -2.21
N PHE A 225 -4.50 6.77 -3.44
CA PHE A 225 -3.14 7.17 -3.80
C PHE A 225 -3.14 8.49 -4.58
N THR A 226 -2.24 9.40 -4.24
CA THR A 226 -1.79 10.46 -5.16
C THR A 226 -0.92 9.89 -6.28
N PHE A 227 -0.22 8.78 -5.98
CA PHE A 227 0.63 8.00 -6.87
C PHE A 227 1.65 8.83 -7.64
N GLY A 228 2.57 9.45 -6.89
CA GLY A 228 3.66 10.26 -7.42
C GLY A 228 4.71 9.45 -8.21
N LYS A 229 5.67 10.15 -8.80
CA LYS A 229 6.79 9.52 -9.52
C LYS A 229 7.77 8.82 -8.56
N ASP A 230 7.76 9.23 -7.31
CA ASP A 230 8.57 8.78 -6.18
C ASP A 230 8.07 7.49 -5.50
N GLU A 231 6.89 6.98 -5.89
CA GLU A 231 6.32 5.68 -5.47
C GLU A 231 7.06 4.47 -6.09
N ASN A 232 8.39 4.48 -5.98
CA ASN A 232 9.33 3.64 -6.73
C ASN A 232 9.03 2.14 -6.58
N LEU A 233 8.69 1.68 -5.37
CA LEU A 233 8.38 0.27 -5.10
C LEU A 233 7.14 -0.18 -5.86
N LEU A 234 6.01 0.52 -5.70
CA LEU A 234 4.75 0.14 -6.34
C LEU A 234 4.83 0.27 -7.86
N ARG A 235 5.46 1.35 -8.37
CA ARG A 235 5.68 1.54 -9.81
C ARG A 235 6.48 0.39 -10.41
N TRP A 236 7.56 -0.03 -9.74
CA TRP A 236 8.34 -1.19 -10.16
C TRP A 236 7.52 -2.48 -10.09
N LEU A 237 6.75 -2.70 -9.02
CA LEU A 237 5.92 -3.90 -8.89
C LEU A 237 4.81 -3.99 -9.95
N PHE A 238 4.17 -2.88 -10.33
CA PHE A 238 3.17 -2.89 -11.41
C PHE A 238 3.79 -3.19 -12.78
N LEU A 239 5.01 -2.70 -13.05
CA LEU A 239 5.77 -3.10 -14.23
C LEU A 239 6.06 -4.61 -14.22
N GLU A 240 6.42 -5.17 -13.06
CA GLU A 240 6.67 -6.60 -12.92
C GLU A 240 5.39 -7.43 -13.04
N ARG A 241 4.26 -6.97 -12.49
CA ARG A 241 2.94 -7.59 -12.66
C ARG A 241 2.54 -7.62 -14.14
N ALA A 242 2.68 -6.51 -14.86
CA ALA A 242 2.38 -6.44 -16.28
C ALA A 242 3.27 -7.38 -17.11
N LYS A 243 4.58 -7.47 -16.79
CA LYS A 243 5.49 -8.44 -17.43
C LYS A 243 5.11 -9.89 -17.12
N LEU A 244 4.72 -10.17 -15.88
CA LEU A 244 4.27 -11.48 -15.44
C LEU A 244 3.00 -11.90 -16.20
N HIS A 245 2.03 -11.01 -16.34
CA HIS A 245 0.77 -11.32 -17.03
C HIS A 245 0.93 -11.54 -18.53
N LYS A 246 2.02 -11.04 -19.15
CA LYS A 246 2.37 -11.38 -20.54
C LYS A 246 2.87 -12.81 -20.72
N ILE A 247 3.39 -13.44 -19.66
CA ILE A 247 3.92 -14.81 -19.72
C ILE A 247 2.94 -15.85 -19.17
N LEU A 248 1.90 -15.43 -18.44
CA LEU A 248 0.84 -16.31 -17.97
C LEU A 248 -0.10 -16.66 -19.14
N SER A 249 -0.50 -17.93 -19.22
CA SER A 249 -1.45 -18.42 -20.23
C SER A 249 -2.91 -18.13 -19.87
N GLU A 250 -3.19 -17.79 -18.61
CA GLU A 250 -4.52 -17.45 -18.13
C GLU A 250 -4.83 -15.96 -18.32
N PRO A 251 -6.12 -15.58 -18.42
CA PRO A 251 -6.51 -14.19 -18.51
C PRO A 251 -5.90 -13.36 -17.37
N SER A 252 -5.32 -12.22 -17.73
CA SER A 252 -4.76 -11.26 -16.78
C SER A 252 -5.80 -10.90 -15.71
N ALA A 253 -5.41 -11.02 -14.44
CA ALA A 253 -6.26 -10.63 -13.33
C ALA A 253 -6.55 -9.12 -13.41
N LYS A 254 -7.83 -8.79 -13.57
CA LYS A 254 -8.27 -7.42 -13.89
C LYS A 254 -7.88 -6.45 -12.77
N THR A 255 -7.35 -5.28 -13.16
CA THR A 255 -6.84 -4.28 -12.23
C THR A 255 -7.50 -2.93 -12.53
N TRP A 256 -7.96 -2.24 -11.50
CA TRP A 256 -8.57 -0.93 -11.59
C TRP A 256 -7.80 0.07 -10.74
N PHE A 257 -7.60 1.27 -11.27
CA PHE A 257 -7.11 2.41 -10.51
C PHE A 257 -8.20 3.47 -10.47
N VAL A 258 -8.69 3.78 -9.28
CA VAL A 258 -9.77 4.75 -9.06
C VAL A 258 -9.19 5.98 -8.37
N GLU A 259 -9.43 7.15 -8.96
CA GLU A 259 -9.11 8.44 -8.35
C GLU A 259 -10.16 9.50 -8.62
N LYS A 260 -10.18 10.53 -7.77
CA LYS A 260 -10.89 11.77 -8.08
C LYS A 260 -10.17 12.49 -9.22
N GLU A 261 -10.93 12.92 -10.22
CA GLU A 261 -10.41 13.66 -11.37
C GLU A 261 -9.63 14.90 -10.92
N ASN A 262 -8.42 15.07 -11.44
CA ASN A 262 -7.54 16.21 -11.21
C ASN A 262 -6.65 16.48 -12.43
N GLU A 263 -5.95 17.62 -12.44
CA GLU A 263 -5.09 18.03 -13.57
C GLU A 263 -4.00 17.00 -13.91
N ASN A 264 -3.48 16.29 -12.90
CA ASN A 264 -2.43 15.30 -13.07
C ASN A 264 -2.95 13.92 -13.52
N SER A 265 -4.27 13.70 -13.56
CA SER A 265 -4.90 12.43 -13.93
C SER A 265 -4.45 11.89 -15.28
N GLN A 266 -4.23 12.77 -16.26
CA GLN A 266 -3.83 12.34 -17.62
C GLN A 266 -2.47 11.64 -17.63
N SER A 267 -1.50 12.15 -16.89
CA SER A 267 -0.15 11.59 -16.84
C SER A 267 -0.15 10.20 -16.19
N ARG A 268 -0.93 10.00 -15.12
CA ARG A 268 -1.09 8.72 -14.44
C ARG A 268 -1.88 7.72 -15.29
N ARG A 269 -2.94 8.18 -15.95
CA ARG A 269 -3.75 7.36 -16.86
C ARG A 269 -2.89 6.65 -17.89
N VAL A 270 -2.02 7.39 -18.59
CA VAL A 270 -1.13 6.81 -19.60
C VAL A 270 -0.24 5.73 -19.00
N PHE A 271 0.33 5.94 -17.81
CA PHE A 271 1.15 4.94 -17.15
C PHE A 271 0.36 3.66 -16.85
N PHE A 272 -0.80 3.79 -16.21
CA PHE A 272 -1.61 2.63 -15.78
C PHE A 272 -2.21 1.85 -16.97
N GLU A 273 -2.78 2.54 -17.96
CA GLU A 273 -3.38 1.88 -19.13
C GLU A 273 -2.34 1.08 -19.93
N ARG A 274 -1.09 1.58 -20.02
CA ARG A 274 0.02 0.85 -20.66
C ARG A 274 0.44 -0.42 -19.91
N LEU A 275 0.09 -0.52 -18.63
CA LEU A 275 0.31 -1.70 -17.80
C LEU A 275 -0.90 -2.64 -17.76
N GLY A 276 -1.97 -2.35 -18.51
CA GLY A 276 -3.20 -3.13 -18.53
C GLY A 276 -4.11 -2.85 -17.33
N VAL A 277 -3.93 -1.72 -16.65
CA VAL A 277 -4.79 -1.26 -15.56
C VAL A 277 -5.88 -0.36 -16.12
N GLU A 278 -7.13 -0.66 -15.79
CA GLU A 278 -8.28 0.18 -16.16
C GLU A 278 -8.32 1.41 -15.25
N PHE A 279 -8.15 2.60 -15.85
CA PHE A 279 -8.14 3.87 -15.11
C PHE A 279 -9.54 4.47 -15.06
N VAL A 280 -10.05 4.68 -13.85
CA VAL A 280 -11.42 5.13 -13.59
C VAL A 280 -11.37 6.42 -12.78
N THR A 281 -12.03 7.46 -13.30
CA THR A 281 -12.14 8.75 -12.61
C THR A 281 -13.52 8.93 -12.03
N VAL A 282 -13.59 9.44 -10.82
CA VAL A 282 -14.83 9.86 -10.13
C VAL A 282 -14.85 11.36 -9.91
N LYS A 283 -16.02 11.95 -9.64
CA LYS A 283 -16.13 13.41 -9.46
C LYS A 283 -15.81 13.84 -8.04
N SER A 284 -16.00 12.96 -7.06
CA SER A 284 -15.82 13.28 -5.65
C SER A 284 -15.22 12.12 -4.86
N TYR A 285 -14.71 12.38 -3.65
CA TYR A 285 -14.14 11.33 -2.80
C TYR A 285 -15.23 10.46 -2.17
N GLU A 286 -16.43 11.00 -2.00
CA GLU A 286 -17.62 10.29 -1.52
C GLU A 286 -17.99 9.13 -2.46
N GLU A 287 -17.82 9.30 -3.79
CA GLU A 287 -17.99 8.21 -4.76
C GLU A 287 -16.99 7.05 -4.56
N ILE A 288 -15.90 7.25 -3.82
CA ILE A 288 -14.94 6.20 -3.47
C ILE A 288 -15.24 5.65 -2.08
N TYR A 289 -15.33 6.50 -1.07
CA TYR A 289 -15.33 6.08 0.34
C TYR A 289 -16.74 5.87 0.92
N GLU A 290 -17.76 6.46 0.31
CA GLU A 290 -19.15 6.39 0.79
C GLU A 290 -20.07 5.56 -0.11
N ASP A 291 -19.54 5.00 -1.21
CA ASP A 291 -20.27 4.12 -2.13
C ASP A 291 -21.05 3.03 -1.37
N GLU A 292 -22.34 2.93 -1.65
CA GLU A 292 -23.25 1.98 -1.00
C GLU A 292 -22.82 0.52 -1.22
N ALA A 293 -22.09 0.23 -2.30
CA ALA A 293 -21.59 -1.11 -2.60
C ALA A 293 -20.56 -1.64 -1.58
N TRP A 294 -20.02 -0.77 -0.70
CA TRP A 294 -19.29 -1.23 0.48
C TRP A 294 -20.20 -1.90 1.52
N GLY A 295 -21.46 -1.45 1.62
CA GLY A 295 -22.45 -1.98 2.55
C GLY A 295 -23.22 -3.19 2.04
N LEU A 296 -23.24 -3.43 0.73
CA LEU A 296 -24.02 -4.48 0.04
C LEU A 296 -23.39 -5.88 0.09
#